data_AF-A0A960Y1G6-F1
#
_entry.id   AF-A0A960Y1G6-F1
#
_cell.length_a   1.000
_cell.length_b   1.000
_cell.length_c   1.000
_cell.angle_alpha   90.00
_cell.angle_beta   90.00
_cell.angle_gamma   90.00
#
_symmetry.space_group_name_H-M   'P 1'
#
loop_
_entity.id
_entity.type
_entity.pdbx_description
1 polymer ?
#
loop_
_entity_poly.entity_id
_entity_poly.type
_entity_poly.pdbx_seq_one_letter_code
_entity_poly.pdbx_strand_id
1 'polypeptide(L)'
;MKNGPEEVLYSEDDDDDVDETSPKTSLNNVTVPTAPKSSKETNAPKLPSDSVGDWKNSNEEIDTEAKRIEIESSLKKLREYSARGNSSSIKQISRILLKHKYPEVRAEAARSLGRLKSGLKYLHKAIENDAYEVKQQAYRAIEGIGSRKSLKYFRAGINSSDEDIRISSFKGLGKSKTSQGRDLILRYGLYSDNSKIISAALEGLGNYSRSEDLDVFRKFLQSDVIALRSGAIAGLGNSKQNGSVDLLLTAYENNPDLAPEVIIALNQKTNLAGTLALIKLLHAIKNENYQNLIKKELYRRKAFGQYAIVSNQLASMRYSPRPNSKKVTILRMGDVAKVKNITSKYFKAKMNNQIVEDRYFQLLAVNRDTNQSKRSIVQGWVFGPKIEVISLNNPGKEYYQKKGKGENSEDEDSEDEIIPGDIFTKQQKQPAIKIETKSDKVEKVEEKNQELNDLEDE
;
A
#
# COMPACT_ATOMS: atom_id res chain seq x y z
N MET A 1 -4.15 35.29 -50.20
CA MET A 1 -3.85 36.12 -49.01
C MET A 1 -3.66 35.16 -47.86
N LYS A 2 -2.47 34.61 -47.64
CA LYS A 2 -1.28 35.16 -46.94
C LYS A 2 -1.48 35.33 -45.42
N ASN A 3 -0.47 34.82 -44.70
CA ASN A 3 -0.14 34.91 -43.26
C ASN A 3 -0.70 33.75 -42.43
N GLY A 4 0.07 32.82 -41.83
CA GLY A 4 1.50 32.81 -41.46
C GLY A 4 1.59 32.55 -39.94
N PRO A 5 2.39 31.59 -39.44
CA PRO A 5 2.52 31.30 -38.01
C PRO A 5 3.56 32.23 -37.35
N GLU A 6 3.31 32.70 -36.13
CA GLU A 6 4.27 33.46 -35.33
C GLU A 6 5.31 32.54 -34.68
N GLU A 7 6.56 32.67 -35.15
CA GLU A 7 7.80 32.39 -34.43
C GLU A 7 7.99 33.39 -33.29
N VAL A 8 8.48 32.94 -32.13
CA VAL A 8 9.27 33.79 -31.23
C VAL A 8 10.47 33.00 -30.68
N LEU A 9 11.56 33.16 -31.42
CA LEU A 9 12.96 33.39 -31.04
C LEU A 9 13.50 33.04 -29.64
N TYR A 10 14.59 32.28 -29.72
CA TYR A 10 15.82 32.17 -28.91
C TYR A 10 16.19 33.34 -27.98
N SER A 11 16.75 32.97 -26.83
CA SER A 11 17.84 33.70 -26.16
C SER A 11 18.86 32.70 -25.61
N GLU A 12 20.08 32.78 -26.15
CA GLU A 12 21.31 32.16 -25.68
C GLU A 12 21.86 32.91 -24.44
N ASP A 13 22.92 32.34 -23.86
CA ASP A 13 23.82 32.85 -22.80
C ASP A 13 23.30 32.62 -21.35
N ASP A 14 24.01 31.98 -20.42
CA ASP A 14 25.45 32.06 -20.13
C ASP A 14 26.10 30.70 -19.79
N ASP A 15 27.30 30.51 -20.36
CA ASP A 15 28.35 29.60 -19.91
C ASP A 15 28.91 30.06 -18.55
N ASP A 16 29.22 29.12 -17.65
CA ASP A 16 30.27 29.29 -16.64
C ASP A 16 30.84 27.92 -16.23
N ASP A 17 31.97 27.61 -16.86
CA ASP A 17 32.96 26.63 -16.42
C ASP A 17 33.59 27.07 -15.09
N VAL A 18 33.55 26.24 -14.03
CA VAL A 18 34.59 26.26 -12.99
C VAL A 18 34.87 24.86 -12.44
N ASP A 19 35.87 24.26 -13.07
CA ASP A 19 37.06 23.58 -12.57
C ASP A 19 37.08 22.77 -11.26
N GLU A 20 37.73 21.62 -11.40
CA GLU A 20 38.11 20.62 -10.42
C GLU A 20 39.23 21.16 -9.50
N THR A 21 39.17 20.91 -8.19
CA THR A 21 40.40 20.59 -7.43
C THR A 21 40.12 19.71 -6.22
N SER A 22 40.84 18.60 -6.15
CA SER A 22 40.94 17.69 -5.00
C SER A 22 41.95 18.23 -3.97
N PRO A 23 41.84 17.87 -2.67
CA PRO A 23 42.72 18.39 -1.62
C PRO A 23 44.04 17.60 -1.53
N LYS A 24 45.16 18.30 -1.47
CA LYS A 24 46.47 17.73 -1.13
C LYS A 24 46.77 17.90 0.37
N THR A 25 47.19 16.78 0.94
CA THR A 25 47.85 16.53 2.21
C THR A 25 49.12 17.34 2.43
N SER A 26 49.37 17.79 3.67
CA SER A 26 50.73 17.92 4.21
C SER A 26 50.72 17.91 5.74
N LEU A 27 51.42 16.92 6.30
CA LEU A 27 51.80 16.75 7.69
C LEU A 27 53.04 17.59 8.07
N ASN A 28 53.15 17.87 9.38
CA ASN A 28 54.37 17.90 10.22
C ASN A 28 55.36 19.09 10.17
N ASN A 29 55.50 19.82 11.30
CA ASN A 29 56.54 19.64 12.35
C ASN A 29 56.61 20.90 13.24
N VAL A 30 56.29 20.82 14.53
CA VAL A 30 57.21 20.69 15.69
C VAL A 30 58.34 21.72 15.73
N THR A 31 58.24 22.65 16.69
CA THR A 31 59.42 23.15 17.43
C THR A 31 58.99 23.72 18.80
N VAL A 32 59.61 23.21 19.86
CA VAL A 32 59.51 23.66 21.26
C VAL A 32 60.75 24.49 21.57
N PRO A 33 60.65 25.52 22.42
CA PRO A 33 61.68 25.65 23.47
C PRO A 33 61.14 26.05 24.86
N THR A 34 61.46 25.18 25.82
CA THR A 34 62.03 25.43 27.17
C THR A 34 61.61 26.65 28.02
N ALA A 35 61.18 26.34 29.24
CA ALA A 35 60.97 27.25 30.38
C ALA A 35 62.26 27.58 31.17
N PRO A 36 62.25 28.66 31.98
CA PRO A 36 63.02 28.73 33.22
C PRO A 36 62.17 28.99 34.48
N LYS A 37 62.77 28.69 35.63
CA LYS A 37 62.20 28.48 36.98
C LYS A 37 62.00 29.76 37.82
N SER A 38 60.94 29.72 38.65
CA SER A 38 60.83 30.11 40.09
C SER A 38 61.37 31.45 40.63
N SER A 39 60.49 32.29 41.21
CA SER A 39 60.35 32.50 42.68
C SER A 39 59.60 33.79 43.04
N LYS A 40 58.58 33.68 43.92
CA LYS A 40 58.44 34.42 45.20
C LYS A 40 57.07 34.16 45.84
N GLU A 41 57.11 33.56 47.03
CA GLU A 41 56.02 33.46 47.99
C GLU A 41 55.73 34.82 48.63
N THR A 42 54.44 35.12 48.85
CA THR A 42 53.98 35.91 50.01
C THR A 42 52.64 35.35 50.50
N ASN A 43 52.54 35.18 51.83
CA ASN A 43 51.52 34.44 52.58
C ASN A 43 50.15 35.15 52.75
N ALA A 44 49.13 34.30 52.95
CA ALA A 44 47.86 34.45 53.70
C ALA A 44 46.54 34.73 52.93
N PRO A 45 45.35 34.24 53.38
CA PRO A 45 45.03 33.09 54.23
C PRO A 45 44.22 31.99 53.48
N LYS A 46 44.26 30.74 53.98
CA LYS A 46 43.43 29.63 53.47
C LYS A 46 41.94 29.91 53.71
N LEU A 47 41.18 30.08 52.63
CA LEU A 47 39.72 29.98 52.62
C LEU A 47 39.29 28.49 52.63
N PRO A 48 38.16 28.13 53.25
CA PRO A 48 37.70 26.75 53.33
C PRO A 48 37.40 26.22 51.92
N SER A 49 37.99 25.08 51.59
CA SER A 49 37.68 24.31 50.40
C SER A 49 36.38 23.54 50.63
N ASP A 50 35.23 24.15 50.41
CA ASP A 50 33.96 23.44 50.28
C ASP A 50 33.07 24.16 49.26
N SER A 51 32.44 23.38 48.37
CA SER A 51 31.43 23.74 47.35
C SER A 51 31.88 24.20 45.95
N VAL A 52 32.80 23.47 45.30
CA VAL A 52 32.87 23.45 43.81
C VAL A 52 32.59 22.03 43.31
N GLY A 53 31.36 21.58 43.50
CA GLY A 53 30.81 20.33 42.98
C GLY A 53 29.29 20.49 42.84
N ASP A 54 28.68 19.86 41.82
CA ASP A 54 27.23 19.78 41.54
C ASP A 54 26.46 20.93 40.84
N TRP A 55 27.08 22.05 40.48
CA TRP A 55 26.35 23.12 39.74
C TRP A 55 26.37 22.99 38.20
N LYS A 56 27.30 22.20 37.65
CA LYS A 56 27.40 21.99 36.19
C LYS A 56 26.39 20.96 35.69
N ASN A 57 26.21 19.87 36.45
CA ASN A 57 25.31 18.78 36.09
C ASN A 57 23.83 19.22 36.17
N SER A 58 23.47 20.00 37.20
CA SER A 58 22.12 20.52 37.38
C SER A 58 21.72 21.53 36.30
N ASN A 59 22.63 22.39 35.85
CA ASN A 59 22.35 23.32 34.75
C ASN A 59 22.22 22.62 33.39
N GLU A 60 22.97 21.56 33.15
CA GLU A 60 22.89 20.75 31.92
C GLU A 60 21.60 19.88 31.89
N GLU A 61 21.18 19.36 33.04
CA GLU A 61 19.87 18.69 33.21
C GLU A 61 18.68 19.66 33.09
N ILE A 62 18.79 20.88 33.63
CA ILE A 62 17.74 21.91 33.51
C ILE A 62 17.63 22.42 32.06
N ASP A 63 18.73 22.60 31.33
CA ASP A 63 18.73 23.02 29.93
C ASP A 63 18.19 21.92 28.98
N THR A 64 18.51 20.65 29.27
CA THR A 64 17.94 19.52 28.53
C THR A 64 16.45 19.34 28.78
N GLU A 65 15.97 19.56 30.00
CA GLU A 65 14.54 19.51 30.31
C GLU A 65 13.77 20.70 29.71
N ALA A 66 14.31 21.91 29.79
CA ALA A 66 13.73 23.09 29.15
C ALA A 66 13.62 22.91 27.62
N LYS A 67 14.66 22.35 27.00
CA LYS A 67 14.65 21.96 25.58
C LYS A 67 13.53 20.96 25.27
N ARG A 68 13.37 19.91 26.09
CA ARG A 68 12.31 18.89 25.91
C ARG A 68 10.93 19.52 25.98
N ILE A 69 10.66 20.33 27.00
CA ILE A 69 9.37 21.02 27.18
C ILE A 69 9.04 21.91 25.97
N GLU A 70 10.03 22.63 25.44
CA GLU A 70 9.83 23.49 24.28
C GLU A 70 9.57 22.70 22.98
N ILE A 71 10.29 21.58 22.79
CA ILE A 71 10.04 20.64 21.69
C ILE A 71 8.61 20.11 21.79
N GLU A 72 8.20 19.59 22.95
CA GLU A 72 6.86 19.02 23.15
C GLU A 72 5.76 20.05 22.93
N SER A 73 5.92 21.26 23.45
CA SER A 73 5.01 22.38 23.23
C SER A 73 4.86 22.70 21.74
N SER A 74 5.97 22.69 21.01
CA SER A 74 5.99 22.97 19.57
C SER A 74 5.37 21.83 18.74
N LEU A 75 5.61 20.57 19.12
CA LEU A 75 4.99 19.40 18.52
C LEU A 75 3.47 19.39 18.76
N LYS A 76 3.01 19.77 19.95
CA LYS A 76 1.58 19.91 20.26
C LYS A 76 0.93 20.95 19.34
N LYS A 77 1.54 22.13 19.18
CA LYS A 77 1.06 23.17 18.25
C LYS A 77 1.03 22.66 16.80
N LEU A 78 2.05 21.92 16.37
CA LEU A 78 2.08 21.31 15.03
C LEU A 78 0.92 20.34 14.82
N ARG A 79 0.59 19.51 15.81
CA ARG A 79 -0.57 18.60 15.74
C ARG A 79 -1.87 19.36 15.56
N GLU A 80 -2.06 20.46 16.30
CA GLU A 80 -3.25 21.30 16.15
C GLU A 80 -3.34 21.98 14.78
N TYR A 81 -2.23 22.51 14.25
CA TYR A 81 -2.21 23.06 12.89
C TYR A 81 -2.49 21.98 11.85
N SER A 82 -1.95 20.77 12.04
CA SER A 82 -2.15 19.64 11.15
C SER A 82 -3.61 19.20 11.15
N ALA A 83 -4.25 19.12 12.31
CA ALA A 83 -5.67 18.77 12.44
C ALA A 83 -6.59 19.80 11.76
N ARG A 84 -6.26 21.10 11.85
CA ARG A 84 -7.06 22.16 11.19
C ARG A 84 -6.92 22.14 9.67
N GLY A 85 -5.74 21.80 9.12
CA GLY A 85 -5.50 21.60 7.69
C GLY A 85 -5.73 22.81 6.75
N ASN A 86 -6.10 23.97 7.26
CA ASN A 86 -6.43 25.15 6.45
C ASN A 86 -5.17 25.90 5.94
N SER A 87 -5.35 26.83 5.00
CA SER A 87 -4.24 27.58 4.37
C SER A 87 -3.36 28.34 5.39
N SER A 88 -3.97 28.89 6.45
CA SER A 88 -3.23 29.56 7.53
C SER A 88 -2.33 28.57 8.28
N SER A 89 -2.87 27.40 8.61
CA SER A 89 -2.14 26.33 9.29
C SER A 89 -0.98 25.82 8.43
N ILE A 90 -1.19 25.65 7.12
CA ILE A 90 -0.10 25.28 6.18
C ILE A 90 1.01 26.34 6.20
N LYS A 91 0.68 27.64 6.22
CA LYS A 91 1.68 28.71 6.32
C LYS A 91 2.46 28.64 7.64
N GLN A 92 1.79 28.37 8.77
CA GLN A 92 2.44 28.23 10.06
C GLN A 92 3.37 27.01 10.11
N ILE A 93 2.89 25.84 9.66
CA ILE A 93 3.72 24.62 9.58
C ILE A 93 4.93 24.86 8.67
N SER A 94 4.73 25.53 7.54
CA SER A 94 5.83 25.88 6.61
C SER A 94 6.85 26.84 7.25
N ARG A 95 6.40 27.77 8.09
CA ARG A 95 7.30 28.65 8.85
C ARG A 95 8.10 27.86 9.88
N ILE A 96 7.46 26.93 10.60
CA ILE A 96 8.12 26.05 11.57
C ILE A 96 9.17 25.20 10.86
N LEU A 97 8.82 24.56 9.74
CA LEU A 97 9.74 23.77 8.92
C LEU A 97 11.00 24.55 8.54
N LEU A 98 10.90 25.85 8.23
CA LEU A 98 12.06 26.61 7.75
C LEU A 98 12.86 27.33 8.83
N LYS A 99 12.27 27.59 10.00
CA LYS A 99 12.85 28.54 10.98
C LYS A 99 12.96 28.00 12.39
N HIS A 100 12.34 26.87 12.72
CA HIS A 100 12.38 26.35 14.08
C HIS A 100 13.80 25.88 14.44
N LYS A 101 14.27 26.20 15.65
CA LYS A 101 15.66 25.89 16.05
C LYS A 101 15.97 24.40 16.11
N TYR A 102 15.01 23.60 16.58
CA TYR A 102 15.20 22.16 16.76
C TYR A 102 14.85 21.36 15.51
N PRO A 103 15.78 20.52 14.99
CA PRO A 103 15.54 19.66 13.84
C PRO A 103 14.38 18.67 14.03
N GLU A 104 14.14 18.16 15.25
CA GLU A 104 13.04 17.19 15.47
C GLU A 104 11.67 17.84 15.16
N VAL A 105 11.50 19.10 15.55
CA VAL A 105 10.27 19.87 15.26
C VAL A 105 10.16 20.20 13.77
N ARG A 106 11.28 20.53 13.10
CA ARG A 106 11.28 20.75 11.64
C ARG A 106 10.93 19.47 10.88
N ALA A 107 11.45 18.32 11.32
CA ALA A 107 11.17 17.01 10.76
C ALA A 107 9.68 16.66 10.89
N GLU A 108 9.07 16.89 12.06
CA GLU A 108 7.62 16.68 12.22
C GLU A 108 6.81 17.68 11.38
N ALA A 109 7.26 18.93 11.23
CA ALA A 109 6.62 19.89 10.35
C ALA A 109 6.63 19.42 8.87
N ALA A 110 7.74 18.84 8.40
CA ALA A 110 7.82 18.22 7.08
C ALA A 110 6.83 17.05 6.94
N ARG A 111 6.78 16.17 7.96
CA ARG A 111 5.84 15.04 8.02
C ARG A 111 4.38 15.52 7.96
N SER A 112 4.03 16.54 8.73
CA SER A 112 2.71 17.18 8.72
C SER A 112 2.33 17.72 7.34
N LEU A 113 3.23 18.44 6.67
CA LEU A 113 2.99 18.92 5.31
C LEU A 113 2.78 17.77 4.31
N GLY A 114 3.52 16.65 4.48
CA GLY A 114 3.35 15.43 3.70
C GLY A 114 1.96 14.82 3.86
N ARG A 115 1.49 14.66 5.10
CA ARG A 115 0.12 14.16 5.43
C ARG A 115 -0.96 15.06 4.82
N LEU A 116 -0.78 16.38 4.92
CA LEU A 116 -1.66 17.38 4.32
C LEU A 116 -1.50 17.50 2.78
N LYS A 117 -0.58 16.74 2.19
CA LYS A 117 -0.21 16.77 0.77
C LYS A 117 0.02 18.20 0.24
N SER A 118 0.65 19.05 1.06
CA SER A 118 0.74 20.49 0.86
C SER A 118 2.17 21.02 1.09
N GLY A 119 2.40 22.31 0.81
CA GLY A 119 3.67 22.96 1.15
C GLY A 119 4.89 22.53 0.32
N LEU A 120 4.67 22.03 -0.91
CA LEU A 120 5.71 21.46 -1.77
C LEU A 120 6.97 22.33 -1.92
N LYS A 121 6.81 23.64 -2.12
CA LYS A 121 7.93 24.60 -2.25
C LYS A 121 8.79 24.67 -0.98
N TYR A 122 8.17 24.51 0.20
CA TYR A 122 8.88 24.56 1.48
C TYR A 122 9.60 23.25 1.78
N LEU A 123 9.00 22.12 1.41
CA LEU A 123 9.64 20.81 1.48
C LEU A 123 10.88 20.75 0.58
N HIS A 124 10.79 21.29 -0.63
CA HIS A 124 11.93 21.46 -1.52
C HIS A 124 13.09 22.24 -0.89
N LYS A 125 12.80 23.37 -0.23
CA LYS A 125 13.81 24.15 0.49
C LYS A 125 14.44 23.41 1.66
N ALA A 126 13.65 22.60 2.38
CA ALA A 126 14.16 21.78 3.48
C ALA A 126 15.12 20.69 2.98
N ILE A 127 14.85 20.08 1.81
CA ILE A 127 15.75 19.10 1.19
C ILE A 127 17.12 19.73 0.87
N GLU A 128 17.13 20.97 0.39
CA GLU A 128 18.34 21.68 -0.01
C GLU A 128 19.20 22.07 1.21
N ASN A 129 18.58 22.64 2.25
CA ASN A 129 19.31 23.43 3.25
C ASN A 129 19.34 22.85 4.67
N ASP A 130 18.58 21.78 4.96
CA ASP A 130 18.37 21.32 6.34
C ASP A 130 19.26 20.13 6.73
N ALA A 131 19.19 19.72 8.01
CA ALA A 131 19.83 18.54 8.56
C ALA A 131 19.22 17.25 8.00
N TYR A 132 19.98 16.16 8.12
CA TYR A 132 19.67 14.87 7.52
C TYR A 132 18.30 14.31 7.92
N GLU A 133 17.94 14.38 9.20
CA GLU A 133 16.66 13.90 9.72
C GLU A 133 15.48 14.64 9.10
N VAL A 134 15.63 15.95 8.87
CA VAL A 134 14.61 16.78 8.22
C VAL A 134 14.55 16.45 6.73
N LYS A 135 15.69 16.23 6.07
CA LYS A 135 15.72 15.81 4.66
C LYS A 135 14.97 14.49 4.47
N GLN A 136 15.20 13.48 5.33
CA GLN A 136 14.47 12.22 5.28
C GLN A 136 12.95 12.42 5.32
N GLN A 137 12.46 13.20 6.30
CA GLN A 137 11.02 13.48 6.39
C GLN A 137 10.51 14.30 5.21
N ALA A 138 11.30 15.24 4.70
CA ALA A 138 10.95 16.02 3.53
C ALA A 138 10.85 15.15 2.27
N TYR A 139 11.75 14.18 2.07
CA TYR A 139 11.67 13.19 1.00
C TYR A 139 10.43 12.30 1.11
N ARG A 140 10.13 11.78 2.30
CA ARG A 140 8.89 11.03 2.57
C ARG A 140 7.64 11.88 2.29
N ALA A 141 7.66 13.16 2.64
CA ALA A 141 6.57 14.08 2.38
C ALA A 141 6.37 14.36 0.88
N ILE A 142 7.44 14.65 0.12
CA ILE A 142 7.31 14.87 -1.33
C ILE A 142 6.94 13.58 -2.08
N GLU A 143 7.36 12.41 -1.57
CA GLU A 143 6.91 11.10 -2.05
C GLU A 143 5.39 10.96 -1.87
N GLY A 144 4.86 11.22 -0.67
CA GLY A 144 3.42 11.19 -0.38
C GLY A 144 2.60 12.15 -1.26
N ILE A 145 3.17 13.32 -1.59
CA ILE A 145 2.57 14.29 -2.52
C ILE A 145 2.60 13.77 -3.97
N GLY A 146 3.69 13.13 -4.39
CA GLY A 146 3.82 12.53 -5.73
C GLY A 146 3.79 13.55 -6.88
N SER A 147 4.19 14.81 -6.64
CA SER A 147 4.15 15.85 -7.67
C SER A 147 5.27 15.67 -8.70
N ARG A 148 4.93 15.87 -9.99
CA ARG A 148 5.91 15.94 -11.09
C ARG A 148 6.97 17.03 -10.89
N LYS A 149 6.63 18.10 -10.16
CA LYS A 149 7.57 19.19 -9.83
C LYS A 149 8.71 18.73 -8.92
N SER A 150 8.58 17.57 -8.28
CA SER A 150 9.62 16.97 -7.43
C SER A 150 10.61 16.09 -8.17
N LEU A 151 10.47 15.91 -9.49
CA LEU A 151 11.30 14.97 -10.26
C LEU A 151 12.80 15.22 -10.09
N LYS A 152 13.25 16.49 -10.07
CA LYS A 152 14.66 16.83 -9.86
C LYS A 152 15.18 16.37 -8.49
N TYR A 153 14.35 16.45 -7.45
CA TYR A 153 14.73 16.02 -6.10
C TYR A 153 14.76 14.50 -6.02
N PHE A 154 13.79 13.80 -6.59
CA PHE A 154 13.85 12.34 -6.64
C PHE A 154 15.06 11.83 -7.42
N ARG A 155 15.43 12.48 -8.53
CA ARG A 155 16.65 12.16 -9.29
C ARG A 155 17.92 12.40 -8.48
N ALA A 156 17.97 13.43 -7.65
CA ALA A 156 19.09 13.62 -6.73
C ALA A 156 19.08 12.56 -5.62
N GLY A 157 17.92 12.27 -5.04
CA GLY A 157 17.76 11.37 -3.91
C GLY A 157 18.04 9.90 -4.21
N ILE A 158 17.91 9.43 -5.45
CA ILE A 158 18.33 8.06 -5.83
C ILE A 158 19.84 7.83 -5.66
N ASN A 159 20.66 8.89 -5.68
CA ASN A 159 22.12 8.84 -5.46
C ASN A 159 22.52 9.20 -4.02
N SER A 160 21.55 9.34 -3.11
CA SER A 160 21.85 9.64 -1.70
C SER A 160 22.60 8.49 -1.03
N SER A 161 23.52 8.80 -0.11
CA SER A 161 24.12 7.80 0.79
C SER A 161 23.10 7.17 1.74
N ASP A 162 22.03 7.91 2.03
CA ASP A 162 20.90 7.48 2.86
C ASP A 162 19.98 6.49 2.14
N GLU A 163 19.79 5.31 2.72
CA GLU A 163 18.85 4.30 2.25
C GLU A 163 17.40 4.79 2.24
N ASP A 164 16.94 5.49 3.28
CA ASP A 164 15.56 5.98 3.40
C ASP A 164 15.23 7.00 2.31
N ILE A 165 16.16 7.92 2.03
CA ILE A 165 16.00 8.90 0.94
C ILE A 165 15.95 8.19 -0.42
N ARG A 166 16.80 7.18 -0.65
CA ARG A 166 16.76 6.40 -1.90
C ARG A 166 15.42 5.67 -2.05
N ILE A 167 14.93 5.00 -0.98
CA ILE A 167 13.63 4.32 -0.96
C ILE A 167 12.50 5.29 -1.32
N SER A 168 12.39 6.42 -0.60
CA SER A 168 11.36 7.43 -0.87
C SER A 168 11.49 8.04 -2.26
N SER A 169 12.71 8.15 -2.79
CA SER A 169 12.94 8.63 -4.15
C SER A 169 12.36 7.68 -5.18
N PHE A 170 12.63 6.37 -5.11
CA PHE A 170 12.07 5.41 -6.08
C PHE A 170 10.53 5.30 -5.99
N LYS A 171 9.96 5.29 -4.78
CA LYS A 171 8.50 5.35 -4.61
C LYS A 171 7.92 6.64 -5.18
N GLY A 172 8.59 7.76 -4.95
CA GLY A 172 8.21 9.10 -5.43
C GLY A 172 8.27 9.23 -6.94
N LEU A 173 9.30 8.67 -7.59
CA LEU A 173 9.38 8.54 -9.04
C LEU A 173 8.15 7.80 -9.60
N GLY A 174 7.70 6.73 -8.94
CA GLY A 174 6.47 6.02 -9.27
C GLY A 174 5.23 6.90 -9.20
N LYS A 175 5.02 7.55 -8.06
CA LYS A 175 3.85 8.43 -7.81
C LYS A 175 3.83 9.66 -8.74
N SER A 176 5.00 10.16 -9.17
CA SER A 176 5.11 11.26 -10.13
C SER A 176 4.50 10.96 -11.50
N LYS A 177 4.48 9.67 -11.90
CA LYS A 177 3.98 9.20 -13.20
C LYS A 177 4.57 9.99 -14.38
N THR A 178 5.87 10.22 -14.35
CA THR A 178 6.65 10.86 -15.43
C THR A 178 7.38 9.81 -16.26
N SER A 179 7.48 9.98 -17.57
CA SER A 179 8.24 9.04 -18.42
C SER A 179 9.68 8.87 -17.94
N GLN A 180 10.35 9.98 -17.61
CA GLN A 180 11.68 10.01 -17.02
C GLN A 180 11.74 9.26 -15.69
N GLY A 181 10.75 9.42 -14.81
CA GLY A 181 10.72 8.69 -13.54
C GLY A 181 10.61 7.18 -13.71
N ARG A 182 9.86 6.70 -14.72
CA ARG A 182 9.82 5.26 -15.06
C ARG A 182 11.17 4.78 -15.57
N ASP A 183 11.83 5.55 -16.44
CA ASP A 183 13.14 5.20 -16.98
C ASP A 183 14.19 5.08 -15.86
N LEU A 184 14.20 6.02 -14.90
CA LEU A 184 15.08 5.95 -13.73
C LEU A 184 14.83 4.71 -12.87
N ILE A 185 13.57 4.32 -12.66
CA ILE A 185 13.22 3.08 -11.94
C ILE A 185 13.78 1.85 -12.65
N LEU A 186 13.59 1.76 -13.97
CA LEU A 186 14.01 0.61 -14.76
C LEU A 186 15.53 0.49 -14.85
N ARG A 187 16.25 1.62 -14.95
CA ARG A 187 17.72 1.63 -15.11
C ARG A 187 18.47 1.48 -13.81
N TYR A 188 18.00 2.11 -12.73
CA TYR A 188 18.76 2.20 -11.48
C TYR A 188 18.11 1.42 -10.34
N GLY A 189 16.78 1.48 -10.21
CA GLY A 189 16.08 0.86 -9.07
C GLY A 189 16.10 -0.65 -9.12
N LEU A 190 15.79 -1.24 -10.28
CA LEU A 190 15.70 -2.70 -10.45
C LEU A 190 17.07 -3.41 -10.54
N TYR A 191 18.16 -2.64 -10.69
CA TYR A 191 19.53 -3.14 -10.78
C TYR A 191 20.35 -2.83 -9.52
N SER A 192 19.71 -2.40 -8.43
CA SER A 192 20.38 -2.18 -7.15
C SER A 192 20.70 -3.51 -6.46
N ASP A 193 21.83 -3.58 -5.76
CA ASP A 193 22.16 -4.73 -4.90
C ASP A 193 21.33 -4.76 -3.60
N ASN A 194 20.61 -3.69 -3.31
CA ASN A 194 19.82 -3.55 -2.10
C ASN A 194 18.36 -3.97 -2.35
N SER A 195 17.92 -5.03 -1.69
CA SER A 195 16.57 -5.60 -1.87
C SER A 195 15.44 -4.64 -1.49
N LYS A 196 15.64 -3.73 -0.53
CA LYS A 196 14.66 -2.70 -0.17
C LYS A 196 14.51 -1.66 -1.28
N ILE A 197 15.60 -1.31 -1.95
CA ILE A 197 15.59 -0.40 -3.10
C ILE A 197 14.87 -1.03 -4.28
N ILE A 198 15.16 -2.30 -4.60
CA ILE A 198 14.44 -3.02 -5.65
C ILE A 198 12.94 -3.09 -5.32
N SER A 199 12.58 -3.39 -4.07
CA SER A 199 11.18 -3.43 -3.63
C SER A 199 10.48 -2.07 -3.81
N ALA A 200 11.13 -0.98 -3.38
CA ALA A 200 10.63 0.38 -3.59
C ALA A 200 10.48 0.73 -5.08
N ALA A 201 11.42 0.28 -5.93
CA ALA A 201 11.38 0.45 -7.37
C ALA A 201 10.23 -0.33 -8.01
N LEU A 202 9.94 -1.55 -7.56
CA LEU A 202 8.79 -2.36 -8.01
C LEU A 202 7.46 -1.72 -7.61
N GLU A 203 7.33 -1.27 -6.35
CA GLU A 203 6.18 -0.49 -5.90
C GLU A 203 5.95 0.76 -6.76
N GLY A 204 7.03 1.49 -7.03
CA GLY A 204 7.04 2.67 -7.88
C GLY A 204 6.61 2.37 -9.31
N LEU A 205 7.16 1.31 -9.92
CA LEU A 205 6.84 0.87 -11.27
C LEU A 205 5.35 0.54 -11.43
N GLY A 206 4.74 -0.06 -10.40
CA GLY A 206 3.31 -0.40 -10.37
C GLY A 206 2.42 0.80 -10.70
N ASN A 207 2.80 2.00 -10.26
CA ASN A 207 2.01 3.22 -10.49
C ASN A 207 1.89 3.64 -11.95
N TYR A 208 2.79 3.19 -12.84
CA TYR A 208 2.72 3.48 -14.28
C TYR A 208 1.68 2.65 -15.01
N SER A 209 1.35 1.47 -14.46
CA SER A 209 0.34 0.58 -15.03
C SER A 209 0.55 0.32 -16.52
N ARG A 210 1.78 0.00 -16.96
CA ARG A 210 2.03 -0.43 -18.34
C ARG A 210 1.96 -1.95 -18.44
N SER A 211 1.46 -2.46 -19.56
CA SER A 211 1.31 -3.91 -19.76
C SER A 211 2.66 -4.63 -19.81
N GLU A 212 3.68 -3.95 -20.33
CA GLU A 212 5.06 -4.41 -20.47
C GLU A 212 5.73 -4.60 -19.10
N ASP A 213 5.28 -3.85 -18.07
CA ASP A 213 5.81 -3.98 -16.71
C ASP A 213 5.35 -5.29 -16.03
N LEU A 214 4.30 -5.96 -16.56
CA LEU A 214 3.83 -7.24 -16.02
C LEU A 214 4.88 -8.35 -16.13
N ASP A 215 5.72 -8.33 -17.17
CA ASP A 215 6.79 -9.31 -17.32
C ASP A 215 7.92 -9.08 -16.31
N VAL A 216 8.18 -7.81 -15.96
CA VAL A 216 9.11 -7.45 -14.87
C VAL A 216 8.61 -8.01 -13.55
N PHE A 217 7.34 -7.77 -13.20
CA PHE A 217 6.77 -8.33 -11.97
C PHE A 217 6.83 -9.86 -11.95
N ARG A 218 6.55 -10.52 -13.09
CA ARG A 218 6.63 -11.99 -13.19
C ARG A 218 8.03 -12.50 -12.85
N LYS A 219 9.07 -11.85 -13.37
CA LYS A 219 10.46 -12.20 -13.05
C LYS A 219 10.72 -12.11 -11.55
N PHE A 220 10.32 -11.03 -10.89
CA PHE A 220 10.57 -10.83 -9.46
C PHE A 220 9.68 -11.70 -8.55
N LEU A 221 8.50 -12.12 -9.00
CA LEU A 221 7.69 -13.12 -8.30
C LEU A 221 8.37 -14.50 -8.21
N GLN A 222 9.31 -14.80 -9.13
CA GLN A 222 10.09 -16.05 -9.15
C GLN A 222 11.42 -15.94 -8.40
N SER A 223 11.71 -14.79 -7.78
CA SER A 223 12.93 -14.60 -6.99
C SER A 223 12.92 -15.44 -5.73
N ASP A 224 14.05 -16.01 -5.34
CA ASP A 224 14.24 -16.70 -4.06
C ASP A 224 14.17 -15.75 -2.85
N VAL A 225 14.51 -14.48 -3.07
CA VAL A 225 14.44 -13.43 -2.04
C VAL A 225 13.00 -13.00 -1.79
N ILE A 226 12.49 -13.27 -0.58
CA ILE A 226 11.12 -12.95 -0.13
C ILE A 226 10.80 -11.46 -0.33
N ALA A 227 11.71 -10.57 0.09
CA ALA A 227 11.51 -9.12 -0.02
C ALA A 227 11.24 -8.66 -1.46
N LEU A 228 11.83 -9.33 -2.47
CA LEU A 228 11.62 -9.01 -3.88
C LEU A 228 10.26 -9.52 -4.37
N ARG A 229 9.82 -10.70 -3.90
CA ARG A 229 8.47 -11.20 -4.16
C ARG A 229 7.41 -10.27 -3.56
N SER A 230 7.58 -9.84 -2.31
CA SER A 230 6.67 -8.91 -1.65
C SER A 230 6.64 -7.55 -2.35
N GLY A 231 7.80 -7.03 -2.80
CA GLY A 231 7.87 -5.81 -3.61
C GLY A 231 7.12 -5.94 -4.95
N ALA A 232 7.25 -7.08 -5.62
CA ALA A 232 6.52 -7.37 -6.86
C ALA A 232 5.01 -7.46 -6.62
N ILE A 233 4.57 -8.11 -5.53
CA ILE A 233 3.15 -8.18 -5.12
C ILE A 233 2.60 -6.78 -4.85
N ALA A 234 3.33 -5.94 -4.11
CA ALA A 234 2.93 -4.57 -3.82
C ALA A 234 2.83 -3.70 -5.11
N GLY A 235 3.82 -3.81 -6.01
CA GLY A 235 3.78 -3.16 -7.31
C GLY A 235 2.61 -3.64 -8.18
N LEU A 236 2.33 -4.94 -8.18
CA LEU A 236 1.16 -5.51 -8.83
C LEU A 236 -0.14 -4.99 -8.22
N GLY A 237 -0.22 -4.79 -6.90
CA GLY A 237 -1.34 -4.14 -6.22
C GLY A 237 -1.62 -2.73 -6.74
N ASN A 238 -0.57 -1.90 -6.84
CA ASN A 238 -0.65 -0.52 -7.33
C ASN A 238 -1.02 -0.41 -8.81
N SER A 239 -0.69 -1.42 -9.62
CA SER A 239 -0.97 -1.42 -11.06
C SER A 239 -2.46 -1.35 -11.38
N LYS A 240 -2.86 -0.71 -12.47
CA LYS A 240 -4.24 -0.76 -12.97
C LYS A 240 -4.43 -1.77 -14.09
N GLN A 241 -3.35 -2.48 -14.45
CA GLN A 241 -3.42 -3.50 -15.49
C GLN A 241 -4.25 -4.69 -15.05
N ASN A 242 -5.23 -5.09 -15.87
CA ASN A 242 -6.10 -6.23 -15.56
C ASN A 242 -5.32 -7.54 -15.39
N GLY A 243 -4.15 -7.63 -16.06
CA GLY A 243 -3.20 -8.72 -15.91
C GLY A 243 -2.70 -8.95 -14.47
N SER A 244 -2.69 -7.92 -13.63
CA SER A 244 -2.13 -7.98 -12.29
C SER A 244 -2.86 -8.96 -11.37
N VAL A 245 -4.19 -9.09 -11.52
CA VAL A 245 -5.01 -9.92 -10.63
C VAL A 245 -4.60 -11.39 -10.74
N ASP A 246 -4.42 -11.93 -11.96
CA ASP A 246 -4.00 -13.33 -12.04
C ASP A 246 -2.54 -13.52 -11.64
N LEU A 247 -1.66 -12.53 -11.83
CA LEU A 247 -0.29 -12.63 -11.30
C LEU A 247 -0.27 -12.68 -9.77
N LEU A 248 -1.15 -11.92 -9.11
CA LEU A 248 -1.35 -11.99 -7.66
C LEU A 248 -1.89 -13.35 -7.22
N LEU A 249 -2.85 -13.92 -7.95
CA LEU A 249 -3.37 -15.26 -7.66
C LEU A 249 -2.29 -16.34 -7.87
N THR A 250 -1.50 -16.26 -8.94
CA THR A 250 -0.37 -17.17 -9.18
C THR A 250 0.71 -17.01 -8.11
N ALA A 251 0.96 -15.79 -7.62
CA ALA A 251 1.89 -15.56 -6.53
C ALA A 251 1.47 -16.32 -5.26
N TYR A 252 0.18 -16.27 -4.91
CA TYR A 252 -0.37 -17.05 -3.80
C TYR A 252 -0.32 -18.57 -4.05
N GLU A 253 -0.70 -19.03 -5.24
CA GLU A 253 -0.67 -20.46 -5.61
C GLU A 253 0.75 -21.05 -5.46
N ASN A 254 1.79 -20.29 -5.82
CA ASN A 254 3.18 -20.73 -5.71
C ASN A 254 3.79 -20.51 -4.32
N ASN A 255 3.31 -19.51 -3.57
CA ASN A 255 3.85 -19.13 -2.26
C ASN A 255 2.70 -18.76 -1.30
N PRO A 256 2.01 -19.75 -0.71
CA PRO A 256 0.88 -19.49 0.19
C PRO A 256 1.25 -18.65 1.43
N ASP A 257 2.53 -18.65 1.83
CA ASP A 257 3.03 -17.84 2.95
C ASP A 257 2.91 -16.33 2.70
N LEU A 258 2.87 -15.91 1.43
CA LEU A 258 2.66 -14.52 1.01
C LEU A 258 1.17 -14.15 0.88
N ALA A 259 0.28 -14.96 1.44
CA ALA A 259 -1.15 -14.67 1.51
C ALA A 259 -1.46 -13.25 2.02
N PRO A 260 -0.88 -12.73 3.12
CA PRO A 260 -1.25 -11.42 3.61
C PRO A 260 -0.92 -10.31 2.60
N GLU A 261 0.25 -10.35 1.95
CA GLU A 261 0.63 -9.38 0.92
C GLU A 261 -0.29 -9.46 -0.30
N VAL A 262 -0.63 -10.67 -0.74
CA VAL A 262 -1.55 -10.86 -1.88
C VAL A 262 -2.95 -10.33 -1.55
N ILE A 263 -3.45 -10.58 -0.35
CA ILE A 263 -4.76 -10.05 0.09
C ILE A 263 -4.72 -8.52 0.10
N ILE A 264 -3.68 -7.91 0.68
CA ILE A 264 -3.54 -6.45 0.71
C ILE A 264 -3.48 -5.87 -0.71
N ALA A 265 -2.72 -6.50 -1.61
CA ALA A 265 -2.63 -6.08 -3.00
C ALA A 265 -3.98 -6.22 -3.75
N LEU A 266 -4.76 -7.27 -3.48
CA LEU A 266 -6.10 -7.45 -4.04
C LEU A 266 -7.14 -6.50 -3.42
N ASN A 267 -6.96 -6.06 -2.18
CA ASN A 267 -7.80 -5.04 -1.55
C ASN A 267 -7.71 -3.71 -2.31
N GLN A 268 -6.56 -3.40 -2.92
CA GLN A 268 -6.39 -2.24 -3.79
C GLN A 268 -7.11 -2.40 -5.15
N LYS A 269 -7.48 -3.64 -5.54
CA LYS A 269 -8.21 -3.96 -6.78
C LYS A 269 -9.71 -3.89 -6.56
N THR A 270 -10.28 -2.69 -6.56
CA THR A 270 -11.72 -2.47 -6.30
C THR A 270 -12.65 -2.88 -7.45
N ASN A 271 -12.11 -3.29 -8.61
CA ASN A 271 -12.90 -3.75 -9.75
C ASN A 271 -13.48 -5.16 -9.53
N LEU A 272 -14.40 -5.59 -10.41
CA LEU A 272 -15.03 -6.90 -10.32
C LEU A 272 -14.00 -8.05 -10.33
N ALA A 273 -12.93 -7.94 -11.14
CA ALA A 273 -11.89 -8.97 -11.18
C ALA A 273 -11.21 -9.16 -9.82
N GLY A 274 -10.87 -8.07 -9.12
CA GLY A 274 -10.32 -8.13 -7.76
C GLY A 274 -11.31 -8.73 -6.76
N THR A 275 -12.59 -8.38 -6.85
CA THR A 275 -13.64 -8.98 -6.00
C THR A 275 -13.79 -10.49 -6.25
N LEU A 276 -13.78 -10.94 -7.51
CA LEU A 276 -13.83 -12.36 -7.84
C LEU A 276 -12.58 -13.10 -7.35
N ALA A 277 -11.41 -12.47 -7.43
CA ALA A 277 -10.16 -13.01 -6.90
C ALA A 277 -10.19 -13.14 -5.37
N LEU A 278 -10.72 -12.16 -4.65
CA LEU A 278 -10.91 -12.25 -3.20
C LEU A 278 -11.86 -13.40 -2.82
N ILE A 279 -12.96 -13.58 -3.56
CA ILE A 279 -13.88 -14.71 -3.33
C ILE A 279 -13.17 -16.04 -3.62
N LYS A 280 -12.35 -16.11 -4.68
CA LYS A 280 -11.52 -17.29 -4.97
C LYS A 280 -10.59 -17.62 -3.81
N LEU A 281 -9.89 -16.62 -3.28
CA LEU A 281 -8.99 -16.80 -2.14
C LEU A 281 -9.75 -17.17 -0.86
N LEU A 282 -10.93 -16.61 -0.63
CA LEU A 282 -11.76 -16.94 0.53
C LEU A 282 -12.09 -18.43 0.60
N HIS A 283 -12.28 -19.07 -0.56
CA HIS A 283 -12.54 -20.51 -0.66
C HIS A 283 -11.25 -21.35 -0.61
N ALA A 284 -10.12 -20.81 -1.05
CA ALA A 284 -8.83 -21.52 -1.06
C ALA A 284 -8.09 -21.46 0.29
N ILE A 285 -8.21 -20.35 1.03
CA ILE A 285 -7.49 -20.09 2.27
C ILE A 285 -8.23 -20.74 3.44
N LYS A 286 -7.51 -21.52 4.26
CA LYS A 286 -8.03 -22.12 5.49
C LYS A 286 -7.86 -21.26 6.74
N ASN A 287 -6.89 -20.33 6.73
CA ASN A 287 -6.61 -19.49 7.89
C ASN A 287 -7.78 -18.52 8.16
N GLU A 288 -8.40 -18.65 9.33
CA GLU A 288 -9.58 -17.86 9.72
C GLU A 288 -9.32 -16.35 9.76
N ASN A 289 -8.13 -15.92 10.19
CA ASN A 289 -7.79 -14.50 10.24
C ASN A 289 -7.79 -13.89 8.84
N TYR A 290 -7.20 -14.58 7.87
CA TYR A 290 -7.18 -14.15 6.47
C TYR A 290 -8.56 -14.21 5.82
N GLN A 291 -9.34 -15.26 6.11
CA GLN A 291 -10.75 -15.30 5.67
C GLN A 291 -11.55 -14.11 6.22
N ASN A 292 -11.34 -13.73 7.48
CA ASN A 292 -12.02 -12.60 8.10
C ASN A 292 -11.61 -11.26 7.46
N LEU A 293 -10.33 -11.07 7.14
CA LEU A 293 -9.87 -9.90 6.37
C LEU A 293 -10.56 -9.81 5.01
N ILE A 294 -10.64 -10.93 4.29
CA ILE A 294 -11.31 -10.97 2.98
C ILE A 294 -12.81 -10.69 3.12
N LYS A 295 -13.49 -11.31 4.09
CA LYS A 295 -14.92 -11.06 4.37
C LYS A 295 -15.18 -9.58 4.67
N LYS A 296 -14.33 -8.95 5.49
CA LYS A 296 -14.43 -7.50 5.79
C LYS A 296 -14.33 -6.65 4.53
N GLU A 297 -13.38 -6.97 3.66
CA GLU A 297 -13.20 -6.23 2.41
C GLU A 297 -14.38 -6.42 1.45
N LEU A 298 -14.85 -7.66 1.27
CA LEU A 298 -16.04 -7.95 0.46
C LEU A 298 -17.29 -7.22 0.99
N TYR A 299 -17.39 -7.04 2.31
CA TYR A 299 -18.47 -6.30 2.94
C TYR A 299 -18.38 -4.81 2.60
N ARG A 300 -17.19 -4.21 2.77
CA ARG A 300 -16.93 -2.80 2.41
C ARG A 300 -17.26 -2.51 0.95
N ARG A 301 -16.96 -3.46 0.07
CA ARG A 301 -17.28 -3.40 -1.37
C ARG A 301 -18.75 -3.61 -1.71
N LYS A 302 -19.60 -3.95 -0.72
CA LYS A 302 -20.99 -4.38 -0.91
C LYS A 302 -21.11 -5.51 -1.93
N ALA A 303 -20.18 -6.46 -1.89
CA ALA A 303 -20.06 -7.57 -2.84
C ALA A 303 -21.12 -8.68 -2.59
N PHE A 304 -22.34 -8.31 -2.24
CA PHE A 304 -23.43 -9.24 -1.94
C PHE A 304 -24.06 -9.84 -3.21
N GLY A 305 -24.67 -11.00 -3.05
CA GLY A 305 -25.38 -11.70 -4.12
C GLY A 305 -24.80 -13.08 -4.41
N GLN A 306 -25.20 -13.65 -5.55
CA GLN A 306 -24.82 -14.99 -5.96
C GLN A 306 -23.55 -14.98 -6.81
N TYR A 307 -22.65 -15.90 -6.50
CA TYR A 307 -21.45 -16.18 -7.27
C TYR A 307 -21.41 -17.67 -7.62
N ALA A 308 -20.71 -17.99 -8.69
CA ALA A 308 -20.51 -19.34 -9.17
C ALA A 308 -19.02 -19.65 -9.10
N ILE A 309 -18.67 -20.77 -8.47
CA ILE A 309 -17.33 -21.35 -8.46
C ILE A 309 -17.36 -22.55 -9.42
N VAL A 310 -16.39 -22.64 -10.33
CA VAL A 310 -16.31 -23.80 -11.23
C VAL A 310 -15.80 -25.02 -10.45
N SER A 311 -16.63 -26.05 -10.34
CA SER A 311 -16.35 -27.26 -9.55
C SER A 311 -15.73 -28.40 -10.37
N ASN A 312 -15.96 -28.44 -11.69
CA ASN A 312 -15.40 -29.46 -12.59
C ASN A 312 -14.15 -28.95 -13.31
N GLN A 313 -13.39 -29.86 -13.94
CA GLN A 313 -12.12 -29.53 -14.62
C GLN A 313 -12.22 -28.31 -15.56
N LEU A 314 -13.28 -28.21 -16.39
CA LEU A 314 -13.52 -27.07 -17.29
C LEU A 314 -15.01 -26.78 -17.51
N ALA A 315 -15.37 -25.50 -17.51
CA ALA A 315 -16.70 -25.01 -17.85
C ALA A 315 -16.66 -24.09 -19.07
N SER A 316 -17.30 -24.52 -20.18
CA SER A 316 -17.44 -23.66 -21.36
C SER A 316 -18.56 -22.65 -21.14
N MET A 317 -18.22 -21.37 -21.16
CA MET A 317 -19.18 -20.27 -21.14
C MET A 317 -19.62 -19.92 -22.56
N ARG A 318 -20.92 -19.81 -22.80
CA ARG A 318 -21.51 -19.71 -24.16
C ARG A 318 -22.41 -18.49 -24.32
N TYR A 319 -22.63 -18.05 -25.57
CA TYR A 319 -23.49 -16.88 -25.83
C TYR A 319 -24.96 -17.12 -25.48
N SER A 320 -25.44 -18.36 -25.59
CA SER A 320 -26.82 -18.76 -25.32
C SER A 320 -26.85 -20.00 -24.42
N PRO A 321 -27.93 -20.24 -23.65
CA PRO A 321 -28.04 -21.35 -22.69
C PRO A 321 -28.33 -22.69 -23.39
N ARG A 322 -27.44 -23.11 -24.30
CA ARG A 322 -27.52 -24.37 -25.05
C ARG A 322 -26.13 -24.93 -25.36
N PRO A 323 -25.96 -26.27 -25.45
CA PRO A 323 -24.66 -26.90 -25.66
C PRO A 323 -23.96 -26.50 -26.97
N ASN A 324 -24.69 -26.19 -28.03
CA ASN A 324 -24.12 -25.91 -29.35
C ASN A 324 -23.89 -24.42 -29.61
N SER A 325 -24.22 -23.54 -28.67
CA SER A 325 -24.00 -22.10 -28.82
C SER A 325 -22.50 -21.77 -28.87
N LYS A 326 -22.15 -20.70 -29.60
CA LYS A 326 -20.76 -20.22 -29.72
C LYS A 326 -20.15 -20.02 -28.33
N LYS A 327 -18.89 -20.46 -28.17
CA LYS A 327 -18.13 -20.28 -26.93
C LYS A 327 -17.71 -18.81 -26.80
N VAL A 328 -17.88 -18.26 -25.60
CA VAL A 328 -17.40 -16.93 -25.20
C VAL A 328 -15.99 -17.07 -24.62
N THR A 329 -15.84 -17.95 -23.63
CA THR A 329 -14.56 -18.29 -22.99
C THR A 329 -14.64 -19.63 -22.26
N ILE A 330 -13.51 -20.13 -21.76
CA ILE A 330 -13.44 -21.32 -20.92
C ILE A 330 -13.04 -20.91 -19.50
N LEU A 331 -13.85 -21.33 -18.53
CA LEU A 331 -13.55 -21.16 -17.10
C LEU A 331 -12.88 -22.44 -16.57
N ARG A 332 -11.84 -22.28 -15.77
CA ARG A 332 -11.08 -23.39 -15.18
C ARG A 332 -11.62 -23.72 -13.79
N MET A 333 -11.29 -24.90 -13.29
CA MET A 333 -11.61 -25.31 -11.92
C MET A 333 -11.16 -24.23 -10.91
N GLY A 334 -12.05 -23.89 -9.97
CA GLY A 334 -11.84 -22.85 -8.97
C GLY A 334 -12.03 -21.41 -9.47
N ASP A 335 -12.35 -21.19 -10.75
CA ASP A 335 -12.67 -19.84 -11.23
C ASP A 335 -14.00 -19.38 -10.67
N VAL A 336 -14.05 -18.11 -10.29
CA VAL A 336 -15.22 -17.49 -9.68
C VAL A 336 -15.83 -16.49 -10.66
N ALA A 337 -17.15 -16.51 -10.77
CA ALA A 337 -17.92 -15.58 -11.59
C ALA A 337 -19.13 -15.06 -10.82
N LYS A 338 -19.59 -13.85 -11.13
CA LYS A 338 -20.83 -13.30 -10.56
C LYS A 338 -22.04 -13.83 -11.32
N VAL A 339 -23.04 -14.34 -10.62
CA VAL A 339 -24.30 -14.79 -11.24
C VAL A 339 -25.15 -13.56 -11.53
N LYS A 340 -25.63 -13.44 -12.76
CA LYS A 340 -26.51 -12.36 -13.22
C LYS A 340 -27.95 -12.82 -13.39
N ASN A 341 -28.15 -13.97 -14.04
CA ASN A 341 -29.46 -14.54 -14.32
C ASN A 341 -29.40 -16.06 -14.30
N ILE A 342 -30.57 -16.69 -14.19
CA ILE A 342 -30.75 -18.14 -14.26
C ILE A 342 -31.89 -18.41 -15.25
N THR A 343 -31.79 -19.44 -16.08
CA THR A 343 -32.90 -19.81 -16.97
C THR A 343 -34.11 -20.30 -16.16
N SER A 344 -35.32 -19.98 -16.62
CA SER A 344 -36.56 -20.53 -16.03
C SER A 344 -36.74 -22.02 -16.33
N LYS A 345 -36.24 -22.47 -17.48
CA LYS A 345 -36.32 -23.86 -17.95
C LYS A 345 -35.09 -24.67 -17.52
N TYR A 346 -35.32 -25.97 -17.32
CA TYR A 346 -34.29 -26.99 -17.18
C TYR A 346 -33.85 -27.50 -18.55
N PHE A 347 -32.62 -27.97 -18.64
CA PHE A 347 -31.99 -28.46 -19.85
C PHE A 347 -31.27 -29.76 -19.56
N LYS A 348 -31.46 -30.73 -20.46
CA LYS A 348 -30.76 -32.01 -20.42
C LYS A 348 -29.46 -31.91 -21.21
N ALA A 349 -28.36 -32.32 -20.61
CA ALA A 349 -27.07 -32.42 -21.28
C ALA A 349 -26.34 -33.69 -20.85
N LYS A 350 -25.61 -34.30 -21.78
CA LYS A 350 -24.78 -35.47 -21.48
C LYS A 350 -23.49 -35.03 -20.78
N MET A 351 -23.24 -35.57 -19.60
CA MET A 351 -22.02 -35.39 -18.81
C MET A 351 -21.57 -36.73 -18.25
N ASN A 352 -20.28 -37.09 -18.43
CA ASN A 352 -19.70 -38.33 -17.91
C ASN A 352 -20.56 -39.58 -18.19
N ASN A 353 -21.01 -39.72 -19.44
CA ASN A 353 -21.93 -40.77 -19.91
C ASN A 353 -23.34 -40.79 -19.31
N GLN A 354 -23.70 -39.85 -18.45
CA GLN A 354 -25.05 -39.71 -17.90
C GLN A 354 -25.76 -38.48 -18.48
N ILE A 355 -27.10 -38.51 -18.55
CA ILE A 355 -27.89 -37.34 -18.89
C ILE A 355 -28.22 -36.63 -17.59
N VAL A 356 -27.70 -35.42 -17.44
CA VAL A 356 -27.95 -34.55 -16.28
C VAL A 356 -28.90 -33.45 -16.70
N GLU A 357 -29.90 -33.16 -15.86
CA GLU A 357 -30.88 -32.11 -16.06
C GLU A 357 -30.68 -30.99 -15.04
N ASP A 358 -30.43 -29.77 -15.51
CA ASP A 358 -30.27 -28.59 -14.65
C ASP A 358 -30.49 -27.30 -15.46
N ARG A 359 -30.42 -26.15 -14.80
CA ARG A 359 -30.55 -24.81 -15.39
C ARG A 359 -29.22 -24.28 -15.91
N TYR A 360 -29.29 -23.29 -16.79
CA TYR A 360 -28.14 -22.49 -17.17
C TYR A 360 -28.07 -21.22 -16.33
N PHE A 361 -26.85 -20.81 -16.00
CA PHE A 361 -26.54 -19.63 -15.22
C PHE A 361 -25.81 -18.64 -16.13
N GLN A 362 -26.33 -17.42 -16.21
CA GLN A 362 -25.64 -16.32 -16.88
C GLN A 362 -24.65 -15.72 -15.91
N LEU A 363 -23.38 -15.77 -16.27
CA LEU A 363 -22.25 -15.39 -15.43
C LEU A 363 -21.53 -14.16 -16.00
N LEU A 364 -20.98 -13.35 -15.11
CA LEU A 364 -19.97 -12.33 -15.39
C LEU A 364 -18.63 -12.83 -14.87
N ALA A 365 -17.69 -13.12 -15.77
CA ALA A 365 -16.42 -13.74 -15.45
C ALA A 365 -15.24 -13.00 -16.10
N VAL A 366 -14.03 -13.22 -15.58
CA VAL A 366 -12.80 -12.72 -16.19
C VAL A 366 -12.48 -13.56 -17.43
N ASN A 367 -12.33 -12.94 -18.60
CA ASN A 367 -11.85 -13.59 -19.80
C ASN A 367 -10.36 -13.85 -19.69
N ARG A 368 -9.96 -15.12 -19.78
CA ARG A 368 -8.55 -15.55 -19.73
C ARG A 368 -7.99 -16.05 -21.05
N ASP A 369 -8.82 -16.11 -22.09
CA ASP A 369 -8.40 -16.56 -23.42
C ASP A 369 -7.68 -15.44 -24.20
N THR A 370 -7.71 -14.20 -23.68
CA THR A 370 -6.98 -13.06 -24.24
C THR A 370 -5.66 -12.83 -23.49
N ASN A 371 -4.68 -12.22 -24.18
CA ASN A 371 -3.43 -11.78 -23.54
C ASN A 371 -3.71 -10.96 -22.26
N GLN A 372 -2.81 -11.00 -21.28
CA GLN A 372 -3.02 -10.46 -19.92
C GLN A 372 -3.46 -8.98 -19.89
N SER A 373 -2.98 -8.17 -20.84
CA SER A 373 -3.34 -6.76 -21.02
C SER A 373 -4.77 -6.54 -21.57
N LYS A 374 -5.36 -7.57 -22.18
CA LYS A 374 -6.72 -7.57 -22.76
C LYS A 374 -7.72 -8.38 -21.93
N ARG A 375 -7.37 -8.75 -20.69
CA ARG A 375 -8.34 -9.38 -19.78
C ARG A 375 -9.49 -8.42 -19.53
N SER A 376 -10.71 -8.91 -19.71
CA SER A 376 -11.93 -8.12 -19.57
C SER A 376 -13.00 -8.95 -18.88
N ILE A 377 -14.04 -8.29 -18.37
CA ILE A 377 -15.22 -8.98 -17.89
C ILE A 377 -16.09 -9.34 -19.09
N VAL A 378 -16.40 -10.63 -19.23
CA VAL A 378 -17.28 -11.16 -20.27
C VAL A 378 -18.52 -11.78 -19.65
N GLN A 379 -19.60 -11.81 -20.43
CA GLN A 379 -20.87 -12.39 -20.04
C GLN A 379 -21.18 -13.62 -20.89
N GLY A 380 -21.69 -14.67 -20.25
CA GLY A 380 -22.22 -15.82 -20.98
C GLY A 380 -22.87 -16.85 -20.07
N TRP A 381 -23.38 -17.92 -20.65
CA TRP A 381 -24.14 -18.96 -19.99
C TRP A 381 -23.28 -20.20 -19.72
N VAL A 382 -23.37 -20.73 -18.51
CA VAL A 382 -22.72 -21.97 -18.08
C VAL A 382 -23.79 -22.93 -17.56
N PHE A 383 -23.62 -24.22 -17.83
CA PHE A 383 -24.53 -25.27 -17.37
C PHE A 383 -24.31 -25.54 -15.88
N GLY A 384 -25.38 -25.54 -15.10
CA GLY A 384 -25.38 -25.60 -13.63
C GLY A 384 -24.53 -26.71 -12.99
N PRO A 385 -24.49 -27.96 -13.48
CA PRO A 385 -23.72 -29.05 -12.89
C PRO A 385 -22.20 -28.89 -13.02
N LYS A 386 -21.73 -27.84 -13.73
CA LYS A 386 -20.30 -27.49 -13.81
C LYS A 386 -19.88 -26.43 -12.81
N ILE A 387 -20.82 -25.91 -12.03
CA ILE A 387 -20.59 -24.82 -11.09
C ILE A 387 -21.27 -25.10 -9.75
N GLU A 388 -20.62 -24.66 -8.69
CA GLU A 388 -21.19 -24.52 -7.37
C GLU A 388 -21.64 -23.07 -7.19
N VAL A 389 -22.88 -22.86 -6.72
CA VAL A 389 -23.39 -21.51 -6.48
C VAL A 389 -23.26 -21.19 -5.00
N ILE A 390 -22.58 -20.10 -4.70
CA ILE A 390 -22.43 -19.55 -3.35
C ILE A 390 -23.20 -18.23 -3.25
N SER A 391 -23.78 -17.97 -2.08
CA SER A 391 -24.46 -16.70 -1.77
C SER A 391 -23.68 -15.93 -0.71
N LEU A 392 -23.32 -14.68 -1.01
CA LEU A 392 -22.77 -13.75 -0.04
C LEU A 392 -23.88 -12.83 0.44
N ASN A 393 -24.35 -13.07 1.66
CA ASN A 393 -25.47 -12.35 2.24
C ASN A 393 -24.99 -11.16 3.09
N ASN A 394 -25.76 -10.07 3.10
CA ASN A 394 -25.54 -8.97 4.03
C ASN A 394 -25.93 -9.45 5.44
N PRO A 395 -25.03 -9.40 6.44
CA PRO A 395 -25.33 -9.87 7.79
C PRO A 395 -26.48 -9.11 8.51
N GLY A 396 -27.00 -8.02 7.94
CA GLY A 396 -28.19 -7.33 8.45
C GLY A 396 -27.96 -6.56 9.76
N LYS A 397 -28.97 -5.79 10.19
CA LYS A 397 -28.94 -5.04 11.47
C LYS A 397 -29.03 -5.94 12.71
N GLU A 398 -29.53 -7.17 12.59
CA GLU A 398 -29.71 -8.10 13.72
C GLU A 398 -28.41 -8.53 14.41
N TYR A 399 -27.27 -8.47 13.70
CA TYR A 399 -25.96 -8.66 14.32
C TYR A 399 -25.67 -7.61 15.41
N TYR A 400 -26.32 -6.44 15.34
CA TYR A 400 -26.14 -5.32 16.26
C TYR A 400 -27.18 -5.26 17.39
N GLN A 401 -28.34 -5.91 17.26
CA GLN A 401 -29.40 -5.81 18.30
C GLN A 401 -29.23 -6.82 19.45
N LYS A 402 -28.55 -7.96 19.25
CA LYS A 402 -28.35 -8.96 20.31
C LYS A 402 -27.20 -8.66 21.29
N LYS A 403 -26.54 -7.50 21.21
CA LYS A 403 -25.44 -7.12 22.14
C LYS A 403 -25.59 -5.75 22.82
N GLY A 404 -26.77 -5.14 22.74
CA GLY A 404 -27.07 -3.86 23.41
C GLY A 404 -27.52 -3.98 24.87
N LYS A 405 -26.90 -4.88 25.66
CA LYS A 405 -26.98 -4.87 27.14
C LYS A 405 -25.63 -5.33 27.68
N GLY A 406 -24.73 -4.38 27.90
CA GLY A 406 -23.42 -4.63 28.52
C GLY A 406 -22.34 -3.64 28.09
N GLU A 407 -22.26 -2.56 28.87
CA GLU A 407 -21.07 -1.72 29.14
C GLU A 407 -20.60 -0.67 28.12
N ASN A 408 -20.55 0.56 28.64
CA ASN A 408 -20.05 1.79 28.04
C ASN A 408 -18.58 1.67 27.61
N SER A 409 -18.27 2.15 26.41
CA SER A 409 -16.99 2.84 26.16
C SER A 409 -17.19 3.81 25.00
N GLU A 410 -17.03 5.09 25.33
CA GLU A 410 -16.68 6.16 24.40
C GLU A 410 -15.29 5.85 23.84
N ASP A 411 -15.12 5.99 22.52
CA ASP A 411 -13.88 6.33 21.79
C ASP A 411 -14.01 5.87 20.32
N GLU A 412 -14.67 6.71 19.51
CA GLU A 412 -14.51 6.73 18.06
C GLU A 412 -13.36 7.68 17.74
N ASP A 413 -12.31 7.18 17.09
CA ASP A 413 -11.49 7.82 16.04
C ASP A 413 -10.04 7.29 16.05
N SER A 414 -9.74 6.34 15.17
CA SER A 414 -8.37 6.11 14.68
C SER A 414 -8.39 5.48 13.28
N GLU A 415 -8.32 6.34 12.26
CA GLU A 415 -7.81 5.95 10.94
C GLU A 415 -6.29 6.07 10.95
N ASP A 416 -5.60 5.03 11.44
CA ASP A 416 -4.16 4.90 11.27
C ASP A 416 -3.83 4.24 9.92
N GLU A 417 -3.07 4.98 9.12
CA GLU A 417 -2.39 4.51 7.90
C GLU A 417 -1.47 3.32 8.25
N ILE A 418 -1.81 2.13 7.75
CA ILE A 418 -1.07 0.89 7.98
C ILE A 418 0.31 1.00 7.31
N ILE A 419 1.37 1.07 8.11
CA ILE A 419 2.76 0.85 7.71
C ILE A 419 2.98 -0.68 7.69
N PRO A 420 3.55 -1.28 6.61
CA PRO A 420 3.82 -2.72 6.58
C PRO A 420 5.01 -3.04 7.48
N GLY A 421 4.72 -3.43 8.73
CA GLY A 421 5.72 -3.81 9.73
C GLY A 421 5.11 -4.37 11.01
N ASP A 422 3.98 -3.81 11.47
CA ASP A 422 3.35 -4.20 12.73
C ASP A 422 1.86 -4.52 12.52
N ILE A 423 1.55 -5.75 12.10
CA ILE A 423 0.16 -6.25 11.95
C ILE A 423 -0.11 -7.43 12.89
N PHE A 424 0.30 -7.35 14.15
CA PHE A 424 -0.12 -8.34 15.15
C PHE A 424 -0.24 -7.72 16.53
N THR A 425 -1.28 -6.94 16.77
CA THR A 425 -1.91 -6.81 18.10
C THR A 425 -3.13 -5.89 18.02
N LYS A 426 -4.33 -6.49 17.98
CA LYS A 426 -5.60 -6.05 18.59
C LYS A 426 -6.76 -6.76 17.91
N GLN A 427 -7.33 -7.75 18.60
CA GLN A 427 -8.61 -8.37 18.23
C GLN A 427 -9.74 -7.41 18.58
N GLN A 428 -10.33 -6.75 17.58
CA GLN A 428 -11.65 -6.14 17.71
C GLN A 428 -12.68 -7.05 16.99
N LYS A 429 -13.78 -7.39 17.68
CA LYS A 429 -14.89 -8.20 17.15
C LYS A 429 -15.58 -7.46 15.98
N GLN A 430 -15.72 -8.12 14.82
CA GLN A 430 -16.08 -7.50 13.54
C GLN A 430 -17.07 -8.34 12.70
N PRO A 431 -17.84 -7.73 11.77
CA PRO A 431 -18.99 -8.36 11.13
C PRO A 431 -18.61 -9.49 10.17
N ALA A 432 -19.27 -10.64 10.30
CA ALA A 432 -19.02 -11.81 9.47
C ALA A 432 -20.01 -11.90 8.29
N ILE A 433 -19.51 -11.89 7.06
CA ILE A 433 -20.30 -12.33 5.89
C ILE A 433 -20.58 -13.82 6.04
N LYS A 434 -21.86 -14.21 5.95
CA LYS A 434 -22.27 -15.61 5.82
C LYS A 434 -22.16 -16.03 4.36
N ILE A 435 -21.47 -17.14 4.12
CA ILE A 435 -21.39 -17.81 2.83
C ILE A 435 -22.32 -19.02 2.93
N GLU A 436 -23.32 -19.09 2.06
CA GLU A 436 -24.20 -20.26 1.96
C GLU A 436 -23.97 -20.95 0.62
N THR A 437 -23.70 -22.25 0.65
CA THR A 437 -23.56 -23.11 -0.54
C THR A 437 -24.89 -23.78 -0.89
N LYS A 438 -24.96 -24.48 -2.03
CA LYS A 438 -26.16 -25.26 -2.39
C LYS A 438 -26.41 -26.43 -1.43
N SER A 439 -25.39 -27.01 -0.78
CA SER A 439 -25.58 -28.11 0.19
C SER A 439 -26.22 -27.61 1.48
N ASP A 440 -25.83 -26.44 1.98
CA ASP A 440 -26.34 -25.88 3.24
C ASP A 440 -27.83 -25.51 3.18
N LYS A 441 -28.38 -25.38 1.96
CA LYS A 441 -29.82 -25.16 1.73
C LYS A 441 -30.64 -26.45 1.73
N VAL A 442 -30.02 -27.60 1.50
CA VAL A 442 -30.70 -28.90 1.53
C VAL A 442 -30.89 -29.33 2.99
N GLU A 443 -29.85 -29.19 3.83
CA GLU A 443 -29.94 -29.45 5.28
C GLU A 443 -31.01 -28.58 5.98
N LYS A 444 -31.11 -27.29 5.65
CA LYS A 444 -32.14 -26.41 6.21
C LYS A 444 -33.57 -26.69 5.74
N VAL A 445 -33.74 -27.43 4.64
CA VAL A 445 -35.06 -27.87 4.15
C VAL A 445 -35.40 -29.23 4.77
N GLU A 446 -34.39 -30.08 5.02
CA GLU A 446 -34.57 -31.34 5.76
C GLU A 446 -34.87 -31.11 7.24
N GLU A 447 -34.17 -30.20 7.93
CA GLU A 447 -34.49 -29.82 9.33
C GLU A 447 -35.92 -29.25 9.45
N LYS A 448 -36.37 -28.48 8.45
CA LYS A 448 -37.71 -27.88 8.46
C LYS A 448 -38.82 -28.88 8.11
N ASN A 449 -38.49 -29.96 7.42
CA ASN A 449 -39.42 -31.06 7.15
C ASN A 449 -39.47 -32.08 8.29
N GLN A 450 -38.41 -32.19 9.11
CA GLN A 450 -38.44 -32.95 10.36
C GLN A 450 -39.30 -32.28 11.43
N GLU A 451 -39.23 -30.95 11.60
CA GLU A 451 -40.13 -30.22 12.50
C GLU A 451 -41.61 -30.24 12.06
N LEU A 452 -41.91 -30.54 10.79
CA LEU A 452 -43.29 -30.68 10.29
C LEU A 452 -43.86 -32.09 10.48
N ASN A 453 -43.01 -33.13 10.54
CA ASN A 453 -43.46 -34.50 10.81
C ASN A 453 -43.68 -34.76 12.31
N ASP A 454 -43.04 -33.98 13.19
CA ASP A 454 -43.25 -34.08 14.64
C ASP A 454 -44.52 -33.34 15.13
N LEU A 455 -45.29 -32.72 14.22
CA LEU A 455 -46.55 -32.03 14.50
C LEU A 455 -47.80 -32.76 13.95
N GLU A 456 -47.63 -33.94 13.35
CA GLU A 456 -48.76 -34.79 12.91
C GLU A 456 -48.99 -36.03 13.82
N ASP A 457 -48.23 -36.18 14.91
CA ASP A 457 -48.33 -37.30 15.87
C ASP A 457 -48.73 -36.87 17.32
N GLU A 458 -49.25 -35.67 17.53
CA GLU A 458 -50.04 -35.26 18.72
C GLU A 458 -51.48 -34.89 18.33
#